data_AF-A0A0T6YFQ3-F1
#
_entry.id   AF-A0A0T6YFQ3-F1
#
_cell.length_a   1.000
_cell.length_b   1.000
_cell.length_c   1.000
_cell.angle_alpha   90.00
_cell.angle_beta   90.00
_cell.angle_gamma   90.00
#
_symmetry.space_group_name_H-M   'P 1'
#
loop_
_entity.id
_entity.type
_entity.pdbx_description
1 polymer ?
#
loop_
_entity_poly.entity_id
_entity_poly.type
_entity_poly.pdbx_seq_one_letter_code
_entity_poly.pdbx_strand_id
1 'polypeptide(L)'
;LGDAEQKPEQGELVYAVVAARTGTLVGAFAYYAKAGAIGRVLQVLAQPGQAGPVIDCLVDHAAKRGLPGLRGRTQPVLMEAMLGRRIAFVHVYSTVLHSRDPAIVQACRDGQGFFNGIAGEHWCRLIAGTFG
;
A
#
# COMPACT_ATOMS: atom_id res chain seq x y z
N LEU A 1 -5.03 -10.79 10.88
CA LEU A 1 -3.72 -10.21 11.25
C LEU A 1 -2.61 -11.26 11.32
N GLY A 2 -2.88 -12.50 11.80
CA GLY A 2 -1.85 -13.55 11.91
C GLY A 2 -1.25 -14.10 10.61
N ASP A 3 -1.99 -14.08 9.50
CA ASP A 3 -1.49 -14.66 8.23
C ASP A 3 -0.48 -13.79 7.47
N ALA A 4 -0.29 -12.53 7.87
CA ALA A 4 0.72 -11.64 7.26
C ALA A 4 2.14 -11.94 7.77
N GLU A 5 2.29 -12.68 8.87
CA GLU A 5 3.58 -13.01 9.48
C GLU A 5 4.26 -14.23 8.85
N GLN A 6 3.57 -15.03 8.03
CA GLN A 6 4.09 -16.29 7.49
C GLN A 6 4.52 -16.23 6.02
N LYS A 7 5.25 -15.18 5.63
CA LYS A 7 5.86 -15.06 4.28
C LYS A 7 7.33 -14.62 4.36
N PRO A 8 8.26 -15.50 4.76
CA PRO A 8 9.69 -15.16 4.89
C PRO A 8 10.33 -14.68 3.58
N GLU A 9 9.71 -15.00 2.45
CA GLU A 9 10.06 -14.53 1.11
C GLU A 9 9.82 -13.03 0.88
N GLN A 10 8.91 -12.39 1.62
CA GLN A 10 8.58 -10.97 1.46
C GLN A 10 9.47 -10.04 2.32
N GLY A 11 10.09 -10.57 3.40
CA GLY A 11 10.90 -9.79 4.35
C GLY A 11 10.17 -9.47 5.66
N GLU A 12 10.80 -8.65 6.51
CA GLU A 12 10.26 -8.18 7.79
C GLU A 12 9.01 -7.31 7.55
N LEU A 13 7.93 -7.55 8.31
CA LEU A 13 6.75 -6.69 8.28
C LEU A 13 6.96 -5.49 9.20
N VAL A 14 6.95 -4.30 8.61
CA VAL A 14 7.24 -3.03 9.28
C VAL A 14 5.98 -2.19 9.37
N TYR A 15 5.72 -1.65 10.56
CA TYR A 15 4.66 -0.66 10.81
C TYR A 15 5.28 0.62 11.36
N ALA A 16 4.77 1.77 10.92
CA ALA A 16 5.10 3.03 11.55
C ALA A 16 3.91 3.99 11.56
N VAL A 17 3.84 4.81 12.60
CA VAL A 17 2.94 5.96 12.70
C VAL A 17 3.70 7.23 12.34
N VAL A 18 3.01 8.16 11.71
CA VAL A 18 3.54 9.47 11.33
C VAL A 18 2.89 10.52 12.20
N ALA A 19 3.71 11.27 12.92
CA ALA A 19 3.29 12.40 13.73
C ALA A 19 3.79 13.71 13.12
N ALA A 20 2.95 14.74 13.16
CA ALA A 20 3.36 16.11 12.91
C ALA A 20 4.36 16.57 13.99
N ARG A 21 5.06 17.67 13.74
CA ARG A 21 6.00 18.25 14.72
C ARG A 21 5.33 18.65 16.05
N THR A 22 4.02 18.83 16.04
CA THR A 22 3.18 19.08 17.24
C THR A 22 2.91 17.81 18.05
N GLY A 23 3.33 16.63 17.58
CA GLY A 23 3.02 15.33 18.19
C GLY A 23 1.68 14.72 17.74
N THR A 24 0.89 15.44 16.94
CA THR A 24 -0.40 14.95 16.43
C THR A 24 -0.20 13.84 15.40
N LEU A 25 -0.89 12.71 15.53
CA LEU A 25 -0.85 11.64 14.54
C LEU A 25 -1.55 12.09 13.25
N VAL A 26 -0.84 12.03 12.13
CA VAL A 26 -1.32 12.47 10.81
C VAL A 26 -1.40 11.34 9.79
N GLY A 27 -0.85 10.17 10.11
CA GLY A 27 -0.95 8.98 9.27
C GLY A 27 -0.21 7.77 9.82
N ALA A 28 -0.19 6.70 9.02
CA ALA A 28 0.53 5.48 9.30
C ALA A 28 0.81 4.71 8.01
N PHE A 29 1.78 3.81 8.04
CA PHE A 29 2.07 2.91 6.93
C PHE A 29 2.52 1.53 7.38
N ALA A 30 2.31 0.54 6.52
CA ALA A 30 2.78 -0.82 6.68
C ALA A 30 3.40 -1.33 5.38
N TYR A 31 4.55 -2.00 5.48
CA TYR A 31 5.25 -2.55 4.32
C TYR A 31 6.19 -3.71 4.69
N TYR A 32 6.48 -4.58 3.73
CA TYR A 32 7.52 -5.59 3.88
C TYR A 32 8.88 -5.02 3.48
N ALA A 33 9.89 -5.33 4.28
CA ALA A 33 11.26 -4.84 4.14
C ALA A 33 12.27 -6.00 4.10
N LYS A 34 13.10 -6.00 3.07
CA LYS A 34 14.28 -6.86 2.98
C LYS A 34 15.42 -6.03 2.40
N ALA A 35 16.52 -5.91 3.14
CA ALA A 35 17.67 -5.10 2.72
C ALA A 35 18.15 -5.51 1.32
N GLY A 36 18.42 -4.54 0.46
CA GLY A 36 18.84 -4.79 -0.93
C GLY A 36 17.71 -5.24 -1.88
N ALA A 37 16.47 -5.37 -1.42
CA ALA A 37 15.32 -5.72 -2.25
C ALA A 37 14.24 -4.61 -2.25
N ILE A 38 13.45 -4.53 -3.31
CA ILE A 38 12.32 -3.59 -3.38
C ILE A 38 11.30 -3.96 -2.30
N GLY A 39 11.00 -3.02 -1.41
CA GLY A 39 10.00 -3.22 -0.36
C GLY A 39 8.57 -3.18 -0.92
N ARG A 40 7.65 -3.89 -0.26
CA ARG A 40 6.25 -3.98 -0.70
C ARG A 40 5.32 -3.24 0.26
N VAL A 41 4.75 -2.13 -0.19
CA VAL A 41 3.80 -1.32 0.58
C VAL A 41 2.46 -2.02 0.62
N LEU A 42 1.97 -2.28 1.83
CA LEU A 42 0.69 -2.93 2.08
C LEU A 42 -0.42 -1.92 2.29
N GLN A 43 -0.14 -0.87 3.07
CA GLN A 43 -1.13 0.16 3.39
C GLN A 43 -0.45 1.49 3.70
N VAL A 44 -1.10 2.56 3.27
CA VAL A 44 -0.80 3.94 3.67
C VAL A 44 -2.11 4.58 4.11
N LEU A 45 -2.11 5.17 5.29
CA LEU A 45 -3.22 5.94 5.86
C LEU A 45 -2.71 7.36 6.09
N ALA A 46 -3.49 8.34 5.64
CA ALA A 46 -3.19 9.74 5.86
C ALA A 46 -4.48 10.50 6.18
N GLN A 47 -4.38 11.46 7.10
CA GLN A 47 -5.44 12.45 7.28
C GLN A 47 -5.56 13.32 6.01
N PRO A 48 -6.72 13.95 5.77
CA PRO A 48 -6.90 14.87 4.64
C PRO A 48 -5.78 15.92 4.55
N GLY A 49 -5.17 16.05 3.37
CA GLY A 49 -4.04 16.97 3.14
C GLY A 49 -2.67 16.52 3.68
N GLN A 50 -2.59 15.39 4.39
CA GLN A 50 -1.34 14.89 5.01
C GLN A 50 -0.67 13.75 4.23
N ALA A 51 -1.21 13.38 3.08
CA ALA A 51 -0.67 12.29 2.25
C ALA A 51 0.79 12.55 1.81
N GLY A 52 1.15 13.80 1.49
CA GLY A 52 2.51 14.17 1.10
C GLY A 52 3.55 13.84 2.17
N PRO A 53 3.43 14.42 3.39
CA PRO A 53 4.32 14.11 4.51
C PRO A 53 4.37 12.62 4.88
N VAL A 54 3.23 11.91 4.83
CA VAL A 54 3.19 10.48 5.14
C VAL A 54 4.00 9.66 4.12
N ILE A 55 3.90 9.98 2.83
CA ILE A 55 4.69 9.34 1.78
C ILE A 55 6.18 9.64 1.94
N ASP A 56 6.55 10.87 2.30
CA ASP A 56 7.95 11.21 2.61
C ASP A 56 8.51 10.37 3.74
N CYS A 57 7.77 10.26 4.84
CA CYS A 57 8.18 9.43 5.97
C CYS A 57 8.31 7.96 5.57
N LEU A 58 7.42 7.42 4.73
CA LEU A 58 7.53 6.05 4.23
C LEU A 58 8.81 5.85 3.41
N VAL A 59 9.10 6.75 2.47
CA VAL A 59 10.30 6.66 1.62
C VAL A 59 11.57 6.78 2.45
N ASP A 60 11.64 7.75 3.36
CA ASP A 60 12.79 7.94 4.26
C ASP A 60 12.99 6.73 5.19
N HIS A 61 11.90 6.19 5.76
CA HIS A 61 11.97 5.02 6.62
C HIS A 61 12.43 3.76 5.87
N ALA A 62 12.01 3.58 4.62
CA ALA A 62 12.49 2.50 3.75
C ALA A 62 13.97 2.66 3.37
N ALA A 63 14.39 3.89 3.00
CA ALA A 63 15.77 4.18 2.63
C ALA A 63 16.74 3.94 3.81
N LYS A 64 16.39 4.36 5.02
CA LYS A 64 17.16 4.10 6.25
C LYS A 64 17.33 2.61 6.56
N ARG A 65 16.44 1.77 6.04
CA ARG A 65 16.53 0.30 6.14
C ARG A 65 17.26 -0.36 4.97
N GLY A 66 17.85 0.42 4.07
CA GLY A 66 18.64 -0.09 2.95
C GLY A 66 17.82 -0.67 1.80
N LEU A 67 16.57 -0.22 1.65
CA LEU A 67 15.75 -0.61 0.49
C LEU A 67 16.09 0.29 -0.71
N PRO A 68 16.38 -0.27 -1.89
CA PRO A 68 16.62 0.49 -3.11
C PRO A 68 15.35 1.12 -3.70
N GLY A 69 14.17 0.74 -3.22
CA GLY A 69 12.89 1.27 -3.67
C GLY A 69 11.69 0.63 -2.99
N LEU A 70 10.50 1.14 -3.31
CA LEU A 70 9.22 0.65 -2.82
C LEU A 70 8.27 0.37 -3.99
N ARG A 71 7.45 -0.66 -3.85
CA ARG A 71 6.36 -1.00 -4.75
C ARG A 71 5.07 -1.14 -3.96
N GLY A 72 4.02 -0.45 -4.38
CA GLY A 72 2.72 -0.45 -3.72
C GLY A 72 1.58 -0.34 -4.71
N ARG A 73 0.35 -0.38 -4.19
CA ARG A 73 -0.84 -0.07 -4.99
C ARG A 73 -1.06 1.44 -5.00
N THR A 74 -1.50 1.96 -6.14
CA THR A 74 -1.97 3.34 -6.26
C THR A 74 -3.37 3.44 -5.66
N GLN A 75 -3.61 4.47 -4.85
CA GLN A 75 -4.94 4.84 -4.37
C GLN A 75 -5.27 6.24 -4.86
N PRO A 76 -6.49 6.52 -5.37
CA PRO A 76 -6.86 7.83 -5.89
C PRO A 76 -6.58 8.98 -4.90
N VAL A 77 -6.86 8.76 -3.61
CA VAL A 77 -6.65 9.74 -2.53
C VAL A 77 -5.18 10.11 -2.30
N LEU A 78 -4.24 9.26 -2.73
CA LEU A 78 -2.80 9.50 -2.60
C LEU A 78 -2.18 10.03 -3.89
N MET A 79 -2.93 10.06 -4.99
CA MET A 79 -2.39 10.35 -6.32
C MET A 79 -1.81 11.77 -6.39
N GLU A 80 -2.52 12.77 -5.87
CA GLU A 80 -2.04 14.16 -5.83
C GLU A 80 -0.74 14.30 -5.04
N ALA A 81 -0.62 13.59 -3.92
CA ALA A 81 0.57 13.61 -3.08
C ALA A 81 1.77 12.86 -3.68
N MET A 82 1.53 12.03 -4.70
CA MET A 82 2.57 11.31 -5.43
C MET A 82 3.07 12.08 -6.66
N LEU A 83 2.26 13.01 -7.19
CA LEU A 83 2.67 13.91 -8.29
C LEU A 83 3.83 14.81 -7.82
N GLY A 84 4.87 14.94 -8.65
CA GLY A 84 6.08 15.71 -8.33
C GLY A 84 7.14 14.95 -7.52
N ARG A 85 6.87 13.70 -7.11
CA ARG A 85 7.87 12.82 -6.47
C ARG A 85 8.49 11.88 -7.49
N ARG A 86 9.66 11.29 -7.16
CA ARG A 86 10.30 10.23 -7.97
C ARG A 86 9.54 8.89 -7.85
N ILE A 87 8.28 8.88 -8.28
CA ILE A 87 7.38 7.73 -8.27
C ILE A 87 7.03 7.41 -9.71
N ALA A 88 7.32 6.18 -10.13
CA ALA A 88 6.86 5.66 -11.41
C ALA A 88 5.55 4.91 -11.21
N PHE A 89 4.51 5.32 -11.93
CA PHE A 89 3.26 4.57 -11.99
C PHE A 89 3.36 3.57 -13.13
N VAL A 90 3.35 2.29 -12.79
CA VAL A 90 3.32 1.21 -13.77
C VAL A 90 1.97 0.50 -13.62
N HIS A 91 1.19 0.49 -14.70
CA HIS A 91 -0.06 -0.26 -14.73
C HIS A 91 0.25 -1.76 -14.84
N VAL A 92 0.17 -2.49 -13.72
CA VAL A 92 0.51 -3.92 -13.71
C VAL A 92 -0.73 -4.80 -13.88
N TYR A 93 -1.88 -4.41 -13.33
CA TYR A 93 -3.15 -5.13 -13.43
C TYR A 93 -4.34 -4.17 -13.26
N SER A 94 -5.47 -4.49 -13.90
CA SER A 94 -6.77 -3.86 -13.65
C SER A 94 -7.70 -4.86 -12.96
N THR A 95 -8.44 -4.41 -11.94
CA THR A 95 -9.49 -5.22 -11.30
C THR A 95 -10.85 -4.78 -11.85
N VAL A 96 -11.60 -5.71 -12.45
CA VAL A 96 -12.96 -5.45 -12.94
C VAL A 96 -13.95 -5.88 -11.86
N LEU A 97 -14.75 -4.92 -11.36
CA LEU A 97 -15.84 -5.19 -10.42
C LEU A 97 -17.19 -5.17 -11.16
N HIS A 98 -17.98 -6.22 -10.98
CA HIS A 98 -19.37 -6.28 -11.42
C HIS A 98 -20.28 -6.54 -10.22
N SER A 99 -21.28 -5.68 -10.03
CA SER A 99 -22.36 -5.88 -9.06
C SER A 99 -23.68 -5.46 -9.69
N ARG A 100 -24.76 -6.15 -9.31
CA ARG A 100 -26.14 -5.79 -9.70
C ARG A 100 -26.68 -4.63 -8.86
N ASP A 101 -26.03 -4.34 -7.74
CA ASP A 101 -26.34 -3.22 -6.87
C ASP A 101 -25.49 -2.00 -7.27
N PRO A 102 -26.09 -0.92 -7.81
CA PRO A 102 -25.37 0.28 -8.23
C PRO A 102 -24.72 1.02 -7.06
N ALA A 103 -25.23 0.90 -5.82
CA ALA A 103 -24.63 1.54 -4.65
C ALA A 103 -23.25 0.94 -4.33
N ILE A 104 -23.11 -0.38 -4.52
CA ILE A 104 -21.83 -1.10 -4.35
C ILE A 104 -20.84 -0.68 -5.44
N VAL A 105 -21.29 -0.58 -6.69
CA VAL A 105 -20.44 -0.11 -7.81
C VAL A 105 -19.95 1.32 -7.56
N GLN A 106 -20.84 2.19 -7.08
CA GLN A 106 -20.53 3.59 -6.82
C GLN A 106 -19.55 3.74 -5.65
N ALA A 107 -19.77 3.04 -4.53
CA ALA A 107 -18.84 3.04 -3.39
C ALA A 107 -17.44 2.57 -3.79
N CYS A 108 -17.33 1.56 -4.66
CA CYS A 108 -16.05 1.09 -5.16
C CYS A 108 -15.38 2.06 -6.15
N ARG A 109 -16.16 2.74 -7.02
CA ARG A 109 -15.65 3.78 -7.92
C ARG A 109 -15.16 5.01 -7.18
N ASP A 110 -15.87 5.40 -6.13
CA ASP A 110 -15.57 6.59 -5.33
C ASP A 110 -14.44 6.35 -4.31
N GLY A 111 -13.80 5.18 -4.36
CA GLY A 111 -12.74 4.79 -3.41
C GLY A 111 -13.24 4.60 -1.97
N GLN A 112 -14.56 4.55 -1.76
CA GLN A 112 -15.18 4.29 -0.47
C GLN A 112 -15.29 2.78 -0.15
N GLY A 113 -15.11 1.93 -1.17
CA GLY A 113 -14.87 0.50 -1.00
C GLY A 113 -13.43 0.24 -0.60
N PHE A 114 -13.20 -0.16 0.65
CA PHE A 114 -11.88 -0.49 1.19
C PHE A 114 -11.39 -1.83 0.60
N PHE A 115 -10.76 -1.80 -0.57
CA PHE A 115 -10.04 -2.96 -1.10
C PHE A 115 -8.70 -3.09 -0.37
N ASN A 116 -8.73 -3.67 0.82
CA ASN A 116 -7.50 -4.10 1.49
C ASN A 116 -6.87 -5.28 0.72
N GLY A 117 -5.57 -5.51 0.90
CA GLY A 117 -4.89 -6.72 0.43
C GLY A 117 -5.43 -8.02 1.04
N ILE A 118 -6.47 -7.95 1.89
CA ILE A 118 -7.15 -9.09 2.50
C ILE A 118 -8.33 -9.57 1.63
N ALA A 119 -8.89 -8.73 0.76
CA ALA A 119 -10.06 -9.06 -0.06
C ALA A 119 -9.82 -9.12 -1.58
N GLY A 120 -8.61 -8.78 -2.05
CA GLY A 120 -8.39 -8.48 -3.47
C GLY A 120 -7.74 -9.55 -4.34
N GLU A 121 -6.62 -10.16 -3.92
CA GLU A 121 -5.76 -10.84 -4.91
C GLU A 121 -4.69 -11.79 -4.37
N HIS A 122 -4.67 -12.11 -3.06
CA HIS A 122 -3.60 -12.94 -2.46
C HIS A 122 -4.07 -14.18 -1.69
N TRP A 123 -5.35 -14.54 -1.76
CA TRP A 123 -5.90 -15.68 -1.00
C TRP A 123 -6.35 -16.86 -1.85
N CYS A 124 -6.54 -16.69 -3.15
CA CYS A 124 -6.79 -17.83 -4.01
C CYS A 124 -5.48 -18.56 -4.29
N ARG A 125 -5.37 -19.79 -3.76
CA ARG A 125 -4.36 -20.81 -4.09
C ARG A 125 -4.23 -21.13 -5.60
N LEU A 126 -5.04 -20.49 -6.45
CA LEU A 126 -5.04 -20.58 -7.91
C LEU A 126 -4.12 -19.56 -8.61
N ILE A 127 -3.61 -18.52 -7.93
CA ILE A 127 -2.75 -17.48 -8.54
C ILE A 127 -1.31 -17.52 -7.98
N ALA A 128 -1.05 -18.33 -6.94
CA ALA A 128 0.27 -18.52 -6.34
C ALA A 128 0.83 -19.95 -6.52
N GLY A 129 0.40 -20.65 -7.58
CA GLY A 129 1.00 -21.92 -7.98
C GLY A 129 1.99 -21.69 -9.12
N THR A 130 3.27 -21.94 -8.88
CA THR A 130 4.16 -22.33 -9.98
C THR A 130 3.61 -23.66 -10.50
N PHE A 131 3.21 -23.73 -11.78
CA PHE A 131 2.98 -25.02 -12.41
C PHE A 131 4.33 -25.74 -12.51
N GLY A 132 4.45 -26.83 -11.78
CA GLY A 132 5.30 -27.97 -12.14
C GLY A 132 4.39 -29.10 -12.61
#